data_AF-A0A318Z5K3-F1
#
_entry.id   AF-A0A318Z5K3-F1
#
_cell.length_a   1.000
_cell.length_b   1.000
_cell.length_c   1.000
_cell.angle_alpha   90.00
_cell.angle_beta   90.00
_cell.angle_gamma   90.00
#
_symmetry.space_group_name_H-M   'P 1'
#
loop_
_entity.id
_entity.type
_entity.pdbx_description
1 polymer ?
#
loop_
_entity_poly.entity_id
_entity_poly.type
_entity_poly.pdbx_seq_one_letter_code
_entity_poly.pdbx_strand_id
1 'polypeptide(L)'
;LVVVSHLVHKTNAKAVFAHFMVTNSQNYTASDWESDMKLAQDAHIDAFTLNMAWQDSTNDNSVEAAFDAADSVGFKLFFSFDYAGNGPWSKDTVISIIQQYGSNGAYFLYNGQPFVSTFEGPGNAEDWVEIKAQTNCYFIPDWSSVGAKPAAALANGVADGLFSWSAWPWGNQTMDTSTDASYFQYLEGKPYMMARSPWFYTNLPGDDKNGLWKGDSLWFDRWQELLGLDPMPEFVEIISLAAS
;
A
#
# COMPACT_ATOMS: atom_id res chain seq x y z
N LEU A 1 28.66 -10.80 -37.80
CA LEU A 1 27.95 -9.75 -37.05
C LEU A 1 27.46 -10.39 -35.76
N VAL A 2 28.09 -10.13 -34.62
CA VAL A 2 27.64 -10.66 -33.32
C VAL A 2 26.70 -9.63 -32.72
N VAL A 3 25.42 -9.97 -32.62
CA VAL A 3 24.43 -9.12 -31.92
C VAL A 3 24.62 -9.35 -30.44
N VAL A 4 25.24 -8.39 -29.76
CA VAL A 4 25.29 -8.34 -28.29
C VAL A 4 23.91 -7.89 -27.82
N SER A 5 23.09 -8.86 -27.40
CA SER A 5 21.87 -8.58 -26.64
C SER A 5 22.28 -7.93 -25.33
N HIS A 6 22.09 -6.62 -25.22
CA HIS A 6 22.19 -5.93 -23.94
C HIS A 6 20.94 -6.31 -23.16
N LEU A 7 21.07 -7.24 -22.20
CA LEU A 7 20.12 -7.30 -21.10
C LEU A 7 20.23 -5.97 -20.35
N VAL A 8 19.33 -5.04 -20.68
CA VAL A 8 19.05 -3.93 -19.78
C VAL A 8 18.34 -4.54 -18.59
N HIS A 9 19.11 -4.89 -17.55
CA HIS A 9 18.53 -4.98 -16.22
C HIS A 9 18.00 -3.58 -15.90
N LYS A 10 16.70 -3.36 -16.09
CA LYS A 10 16.03 -2.26 -15.42
C LYS A 10 16.23 -2.53 -13.93
N THR A 11 17.20 -1.85 -13.33
CA THR A 11 17.26 -1.71 -11.88
C THR A 11 16.04 -0.89 -11.50
N ASN A 12 14.86 -1.53 -11.39
CA ASN A 12 13.71 -0.89 -10.79
C ASN A 12 14.14 -0.59 -9.35
N ALA A 13 14.27 0.70 -9.04
CA ALA A 13 14.49 1.12 -7.67
C ALA A 13 13.30 0.62 -6.85
N LYS A 14 13.60 -0.05 -5.74
CA LYS A 14 12.57 -0.45 -4.79
C LYS A 14 12.04 0.80 -4.11
N ALA A 15 10.73 0.86 -3.93
CA ALA A 15 10.13 1.90 -3.10
C ALA A 15 9.57 1.30 -1.81
N VAL A 16 9.75 2.03 -0.71
CA VAL A 16 9.27 1.69 0.62
C VAL A 16 8.21 2.70 1.02
N PHE A 17 7.03 2.21 1.35
CA PHE A 17 5.89 3.01 1.76
C PHE A 17 5.58 2.78 3.23
N ALA A 18 4.98 3.76 3.89
CA ALA A 18 4.41 3.57 5.23
C ALA A 18 2.90 3.79 5.18
N HIS A 19 2.17 2.84 5.76
CA HIS A 19 0.72 2.89 5.86
C HIS A 19 0.29 3.97 6.85
N PHE A 20 -0.59 4.87 6.42
CA PHE A 20 -1.10 5.96 7.23
C PHE A 20 -2.63 5.95 7.24
N MET A 21 -3.22 5.71 8.41
CA MET A 21 -4.67 5.79 8.59
C MET A 21 -5.10 7.26 8.67
N VAL A 22 -5.76 7.77 7.63
CA VAL A 22 -6.14 9.20 7.54
C VAL A 22 -7.09 9.61 8.67
N THR A 23 -7.91 8.71 9.20
CA THR A 23 -8.78 9.00 10.35
C THR A 23 -8.00 9.48 11.59
N ASN A 24 -6.74 9.05 11.75
CA ASN A 24 -5.91 9.40 12.90
C ASN A 24 -5.40 10.85 12.85
N SER A 25 -5.52 11.55 11.72
CA SER A 25 -5.08 12.94 11.57
C SER A 25 -6.16 13.97 11.84
N GLN A 26 -7.31 13.58 12.45
CA GLN A 26 -8.43 14.50 12.72
C GLN A 26 -8.00 15.80 13.44
N ASN A 27 -6.98 15.71 14.32
CA ASN A 27 -6.45 16.85 15.08
C ASN A 27 -5.03 17.26 14.66
N TYR A 28 -4.52 16.76 13.53
CA TYR A 28 -3.19 17.14 13.07
C TYR A 28 -3.16 18.62 12.67
N THR A 29 -2.06 19.26 13.05
CA THR A 29 -1.66 20.55 12.51
C THR A 29 -0.74 20.35 11.30
N ALA A 30 -0.50 21.41 10.53
CA ALA A 30 0.50 21.38 9.46
C ALA A 30 1.89 20.95 9.98
N SER A 31 2.27 21.39 11.18
CA SER A 31 3.55 20.99 11.79
C SER A 31 3.63 19.52 12.15
N ASP A 32 2.52 18.88 12.52
CA ASP A 32 2.50 17.45 12.81
C ASP A 32 2.76 16.66 11.53
N TRP A 33 2.01 16.97 10.45
CA TRP A 33 2.22 16.38 9.13
C TRP A 33 3.65 16.55 8.63
N GLU A 34 4.18 17.78 8.64
CA GLU A 34 5.54 18.04 8.18
C GLU A 34 6.59 17.30 9.02
N SER A 35 6.38 17.18 10.34
CA SER A 35 7.32 16.49 11.23
C SER A 35 7.35 14.99 10.94
N ASP A 36 6.18 14.36 10.80
CA ASP A 36 6.08 12.93 10.50
C ASP A 36 6.65 12.60 9.11
N MET A 37 6.42 13.45 8.11
CA MET A 37 6.99 13.28 6.77
C MET A 37 8.52 13.42 6.78
N LYS A 38 9.08 14.37 7.56
CA LYS A 38 10.54 14.49 7.73
C LYS A 38 11.13 13.27 8.44
N LEU A 39 10.47 12.76 9.49
CA LEU A 39 10.87 11.52 10.15
C LEU A 39 10.83 10.32 9.20
N ALA A 40 9.84 10.26 8.31
CA ALA A 40 9.74 9.23 7.29
C ALA A 40 10.88 9.33 6.27
N GLN A 41 11.23 10.54 5.81
CA GLN A 41 12.39 10.76 4.95
C GLN A 41 13.70 10.31 5.61
N ASP A 42 13.91 10.67 6.89
CA ASP A 42 15.07 10.26 7.68
C ASP A 42 15.16 8.73 7.85
N ALA A 43 14.01 8.05 7.84
CA ALA A 43 13.89 6.59 7.87
C ALA A 43 13.95 5.94 6.47
N HIS A 44 14.17 6.71 5.41
CA HIS A 44 14.17 6.26 4.01
C HIS A 44 12.85 5.63 3.54
N ILE A 45 11.73 6.17 4.02
CA ILE A 45 10.40 5.91 3.46
C ILE A 45 10.17 6.88 2.29
N ASP A 46 9.73 6.34 1.15
CA ASP A 46 9.55 7.10 -0.09
C ASP A 46 8.19 7.80 -0.17
N ALA A 47 7.15 7.21 0.43
CA ALA A 47 5.81 7.79 0.45
C ALA A 47 4.95 7.30 1.63
N PHE A 48 3.91 8.05 1.98
CA PHE A 48 2.79 7.52 2.77
C PHE A 48 1.69 6.95 1.88
N THR A 49 1.21 5.76 2.24
CA THR A 49 -0.01 5.15 1.73
C THR A 49 -1.19 5.67 2.56
N LEU A 50 -1.93 6.65 2.04
CA LEU A 50 -3.08 7.24 2.73
C LEU A 50 -4.29 6.30 2.68
N ASN A 51 -4.50 5.56 3.76
CA ASN A 51 -5.66 4.69 3.93
C ASN A 51 -6.89 5.50 4.39
N MET A 52 -7.97 5.39 3.62
CA MET A 52 -9.18 6.17 3.82
C MET A 52 -10.42 5.27 3.76
N ALA A 53 -11.17 5.21 4.86
CA ALA A 53 -12.48 4.59 4.87
C ALA A 53 -13.51 5.47 4.13
N TRP A 54 -14.47 4.82 3.46
CA TRP A 54 -15.51 5.54 2.73
C TRP A 54 -16.33 6.46 3.65
N GLN A 55 -16.59 7.70 3.23
CA GLN A 55 -17.37 8.70 3.98
C GLN A 55 -16.85 9.05 5.39
N ASP A 56 -15.58 8.76 5.71
CA ASP A 56 -14.98 9.32 6.92
C ASP A 56 -14.90 10.86 6.79
N SER A 57 -15.47 11.56 7.76
CA SER A 57 -15.49 13.04 7.80
C SER A 57 -14.11 13.68 7.85
N THR A 58 -13.08 12.90 8.19
CA THR A 58 -11.69 13.35 8.32
C THR A 58 -11.00 13.46 6.96
N ASN A 59 -11.48 12.71 5.95
CA ASN A 59 -10.81 12.56 4.66
C ASN A 59 -10.54 13.89 3.96
N ASP A 60 -11.57 14.69 3.70
CA ASP A 60 -11.44 15.88 2.85
C ASP A 60 -10.39 16.87 3.39
N ASN A 61 -10.51 17.25 4.66
CA ASN A 61 -9.58 18.21 5.29
C ASN A 61 -8.18 17.60 5.46
N SER A 62 -8.09 16.32 5.82
CA SER A 62 -6.78 15.71 6.10
C SER A 62 -5.99 15.42 4.82
N VAL A 63 -6.66 15.04 3.74
CA VAL A 63 -6.01 14.82 2.44
C VAL A 63 -5.45 16.14 1.91
N GLU A 64 -6.23 17.22 1.93
CA GLU A 64 -5.76 18.54 1.51
C GLU A 64 -4.53 18.97 2.35
N ALA A 65 -4.63 18.90 3.68
CA ALA A 65 -3.54 19.25 4.58
C ALA A 65 -2.29 18.38 4.39
N ALA A 66 -2.46 17.08 4.12
CA ALA A 66 -1.35 16.18 3.86
C ALA A 66 -0.63 16.55 2.56
N PHE A 67 -1.35 16.83 1.46
CA PHE A 67 -0.72 17.23 0.20
C PHE A 67 0.01 18.56 0.32
N ASP A 68 -0.56 19.55 1.02
CA ASP A 68 0.11 20.83 1.29
C ASP A 68 1.42 20.64 2.07
N ALA A 69 1.40 19.82 3.12
CA ALA A 69 2.60 19.51 3.91
C ALA A 69 3.63 18.72 3.10
N ALA A 70 3.20 17.76 2.28
CA ALA A 70 4.08 16.96 1.44
C ALA A 70 4.77 17.80 0.36
N ASP A 71 4.06 18.75 -0.26
CA ASP A 71 4.64 19.71 -1.18
C ASP A 71 5.64 20.64 -0.47
N SER A 72 5.35 21.06 0.78
CA SER A 72 6.24 21.90 1.61
C SER A 72 7.59 21.22 1.90
N VAL A 73 7.59 19.93 2.20
CA VAL A 73 8.80 19.18 2.61
C VAL A 73 9.37 18.26 1.53
N GLY A 74 8.77 18.25 0.34
CA GLY A 74 9.21 17.41 -0.77
C GLY A 74 8.99 15.91 -0.55
N PHE A 75 7.94 15.54 0.17
CA PHE A 75 7.56 14.14 0.42
C PHE A 75 6.54 13.64 -0.61
N LYS A 76 6.27 12.33 -0.64
CA LYS A 76 5.28 11.73 -1.56
C LYS A 76 4.14 11.05 -0.82
N LEU A 77 2.96 11.06 -1.44
CA LEU A 77 1.74 10.45 -0.95
C LEU A 77 1.05 9.69 -2.08
N PHE A 78 0.31 8.63 -1.74
CA PHE A 78 -0.66 8.05 -2.66
C PHE A 78 -1.84 7.46 -1.91
N PHE A 79 -2.91 7.14 -2.63
CA PHE A 79 -4.15 6.69 -2.02
C PHE A 79 -4.24 5.17 -1.87
N SER A 80 -4.71 4.74 -0.70
CA SER A 80 -5.28 3.42 -0.45
C SER A 80 -6.75 3.59 -0.08
N PHE A 81 -7.65 3.31 -1.01
CA PHE A 81 -9.08 3.34 -0.72
C PHE A 81 -9.46 2.11 0.10
N ASP A 82 -9.94 2.32 1.32
CA ASP A 82 -10.37 1.22 2.20
C ASP A 82 -11.83 0.86 1.90
N TYR A 83 -12.01 -0.29 1.24
CA TYR A 83 -13.32 -0.84 0.87
C TYR A 83 -13.95 -1.68 2.00
N ALA A 84 -13.20 -1.99 3.05
CA ALA A 84 -13.65 -2.79 4.18
C ALA A 84 -13.99 -1.96 5.44
N GLY A 85 -13.45 -0.74 5.55
CA GLY A 85 -13.54 0.10 6.75
C GLY A 85 -14.94 0.68 6.98
N ASN A 86 -15.61 1.17 5.94
CA ASN A 86 -16.98 1.69 6.02
C ASN A 86 -17.83 1.34 4.78
N GLY A 87 -17.55 0.17 4.22
CA GLY A 87 -18.13 -0.30 2.97
C GLY A 87 -17.39 0.19 1.72
N PRO A 88 -17.83 -0.28 0.54
CA PRO A 88 -17.11 -0.04 -0.71
C PRO A 88 -17.22 1.43 -1.14
N TRP A 89 -16.11 1.96 -1.67
CA TRP A 89 -16.08 3.28 -2.27
C TRP A 89 -16.91 3.32 -3.56
N SER A 90 -17.55 4.46 -3.81
CA SER A 90 -18.19 4.74 -5.10
C SER A 90 -17.14 4.89 -6.20
N LYS A 91 -17.31 4.16 -7.31
CA LYS A 91 -16.44 4.24 -8.51
C LYS A 91 -16.22 5.67 -8.99
N ASP A 92 -17.30 6.44 -9.15
CA ASP A 92 -17.23 7.83 -9.65
C ASP A 92 -16.43 8.73 -8.70
N THR A 93 -16.55 8.50 -7.39
CA THR A 93 -15.80 9.25 -6.38
C THR A 93 -14.32 8.89 -6.41
N VAL A 94 -13.97 7.61 -6.56
CA VAL A 94 -12.57 7.18 -6.73
C VAL A 94 -11.94 7.84 -7.96
N ILE A 95 -12.65 7.86 -9.10
CA ILE A 95 -12.19 8.53 -10.33
C ILE A 95 -11.92 10.01 -10.07
N SER A 96 -12.88 10.71 -9.45
CA SER A 96 -12.77 12.14 -9.16
C SER A 96 -11.57 12.46 -8.28
N ILE A 97 -11.34 11.67 -7.22
CA ILE A 97 -10.23 11.88 -6.27
C ILE A 97 -8.88 11.64 -6.95
N ILE A 98 -8.75 10.56 -7.74
CA ILE A 98 -7.50 10.30 -8.47
C ILE A 98 -7.23 11.40 -9.50
N GLN A 99 -8.24 11.88 -10.22
CA GLN A 99 -8.06 12.97 -11.19
C GLN A 99 -7.69 14.30 -10.51
N GLN A 100 -8.23 14.57 -9.33
CA GLN A 100 -7.93 15.78 -8.56
C GLN A 100 -6.48 15.80 -8.08
N TYR A 101 -5.99 14.72 -7.49
CA TYR A 101 -4.68 14.71 -6.83
C TYR A 101 -3.57 14.02 -7.62
N GLY A 102 -3.89 13.12 -8.56
CA GLY A 102 -2.90 12.30 -9.27
C GLY A 102 -1.90 13.08 -10.12
N SER A 103 -2.15 14.37 -10.37
CA SER A 103 -1.22 15.29 -11.07
C SER A 103 -0.48 16.25 -10.13
N ASN A 104 -0.76 16.20 -8.82
CA ASN A 104 -0.07 17.00 -7.81
C ASN A 104 1.41 16.57 -7.72
N GLY A 105 2.32 17.53 -7.50
CA GLY A 105 3.76 17.29 -7.44
C GLY A 105 4.19 16.33 -6.33
N ALA A 106 3.49 16.30 -5.20
CA ALA A 106 3.65 15.36 -4.09
C ALA A 106 2.95 14.00 -4.31
N TYR A 107 2.23 13.77 -5.41
CA TYR A 107 1.68 12.43 -5.67
C TYR A 107 2.78 11.46 -6.09
N PHE A 108 2.82 10.26 -5.50
CA PHE A 108 3.77 9.22 -5.90
C PHE A 108 3.38 8.66 -7.27
N LEU A 109 4.27 8.81 -8.25
CA LEU A 109 4.09 8.30 -9.60
C LEU A 109 5.01 7.11 -9.86
N TYR A 110 4.47 6.05 -10.45
CA TYR A 110 5.25 4.93 -10.95
C TYR A 110 5.16 4.89 -12.48
N ASN A 111 6.30 4.92 -13.17
CA ASN A 111 6.37 5.03 -14.63
C ASN A 111 5.52 6.20 -15.20
N GLY A 112 5.41 7.30 -14.45
CA GLY A 112 4.61 8.47 -14.84
C GLY A 112 3.10 8.33 -14.63
N GLN A 113 2.64 7.24 -13.99
CA GLN A 113 1.24 6.99 -13.68
C GLN A 113 0.96 7.19 -12.19
N PRO A 114 -0.19 7.76 -11.78
CA PRO A 114 -0.60 7.84 -10.37
C PRO A 114 -0.64 6.43 -9.76
N PHE A 115 0.16 6.17 -8.73
CA PHE A 115 0.13 4.89 -8.04
C PHE A 115 -1.09 4.82 -7.11
N VAL A 116 -1.87 3.75 -7.15
CA VAL A 116 -3.10 3.62 -6.34
C VAL A 116 -3.19 2.22 -5.77
N SER A 117 -3.65 2.12 -4.52
CA SER A 117 -3.91 0.87 -3.81
C SER A 117 -5.33 0.84 -3.24
N THR A 118 -5.71 -0.30 -2.68
CA THR A 118 -6.89 -0.47 -1.83
C THR A 118 -6.53 -1.29 -0.62
N PHE A 119 -7.33 -1.15 0.45
CA PHE A 119 -7.46 -2.21 1.45
C PHE A 119 -8.74 -3.00 1.14
N GLU A 120 -8.56 -4.27 0.80
CA GLU A 120 -9.61 -5.16 0.33
C GLU A 120 -10.45 -4.57 -0.84
N GLY A 121 -11.68 -5.04 -1.00
CA GLY A 121 -12.58 -4.71 -2.11
C GLY A 121 -12.55 -5.64 -3.34
N PRO A 122 -12.23 -6.95 -3.25
CA PRO A 122 -12.22 -7.84 -4.42
C PRO A 122 -13.60 -7.95 -5.11
N GLY A 123 -14.69 -7.74 -4.37
CA GLY A 123 -16.05 -7.70 -4.92
C GLY A 123 -16.31 -6.49 -5.85
N ASN A 124 -15.44 -5.48 -5.83
CA ASN A 124 -15.50 -4.28 -6.65
C ASN A 124 -14.42 -4.25 -7.75
N ALA A 125 -13.74 -5.37 -8.01
CA ALA A 125 -12.66 -5.41 -8.99
C ALA A 125 -13.09 -4.97 -10.41
N GLU A 126 -14.33 -5.22 -10.81
CA GLU A 126 -14.86 -4.81 -12.13
C GLU A 126 -14.94 -3.28 -12.28
N ASP A 127 -15.12 -2.52 -11.20
CA ASP A 127 -15.13 -1.06 -11.24
C ASP A 127 -13.75 -0.51 -11.69
N TRP A 128 -12.67 -1.22 -11.35
CA TRP A 128 -11.30 -0.81 -11.65
C TRP A 128 -10.95 -0.86 -13.13
N VAL A 129 -11.73 -1.57 -13.96
CA VAL A 129 -11.56 -1.54 -15.42
C VAL A 129 -11.81 -0.12 -15.94
N GLU A 130 -12.88 0.52 -15.47
CA GLU A 130 -13.23 1.87 -15.86
C GLU A 130 -12.39 2.91 -15.11
N ILE A 131 -12.14 2.72 -13.81
CA ILE A 131 -11.28 3.64 -13.03
C ILE A 131 -9.92 3.79 -13.71
N LYS A 132 -9.25 2.69 -14.04
CA LYS A 132 -7.96 2.73 -14.73
C LYS A 132 -8.05 3.37 -16.11
N ALA A 133 -9.09 3.06 -16.88
CA ALA A 133 -9.27 3.64 -18.20
C ALA A 133 -9.43 5.18 -18.16
N GLN A 134 -10.08 5.72 -17.13
CA GLN A 134 -10.33 7.16 -16.99
C GLN A 134 -9.21 7.93 -16.28
N THR A 135 -8.41 7.26 -15.46
CA THR A 135 -7.39 7.90 -14.60
C THR A 135 -5.96 7.60 -15.05
N ASN A 136 -5.77 6.55 -15.85
CA ASN A 136 -4.47 6.00 -16.23
C ASN A 136 -3.59 5.64 -15.00
N CYS A 137 -4.20 5.31 -13.86
CA CYS A 137 -3.47 4.93 -12.65
C CYS A 137 -2.74 3.58 -12.80
N TYR A 138 -1.65 3.44 -12.04
CA TYR A 138 -0.94 2.20 -11.81
C TYR A 138 -1.48 1.55 -10.54
N PHE A 139 -2.16 0.42 -10.68
CA PHE A 139 -3.03 -0.12 -9.65
C PHE A 139 -2.47 -1.39 -9.02
N ILE A 140 -2.13 -1.32 -7.73
CA ILE A 140 -1.69 -2.45 -6.90
C ILE A 140 -2.62 -2.56 -5.68
N PRO A 141 -3.75 -3.28 -5.78
CA PRO A 141 -4.64 -3.48 -4.64
C PRO A 141 -4.13 -4.52 -3.65
N ASP A 142 -4.55 -4.39 -2.39
CA ASP A 142 -4.67 -5.53 -1.50
C ASP A 142 -6.02 -6.23 -1.69
N TRP A 143 -5.96 -7.48 -2.15
CA TRP A 143 -7.11 -8.40 -2.20
C TRP A 143 -6.76 -9.71 -1.49
N SER A 144 -6.02 -9.62 -0.38
CA SER A 144 -5.51 -10.79 0.34
C SER A 144 -6.61 -11.74 0.80
N SER A 145 -7.84 -11.26 1.08
CA SER A 145 -8.97 -12.10 1.50
C SER A 145 -9.35 -13.22 0.53
N VAL A 146 -9.06 -13.08 -0.77
CA VAL A 146 -9.32 -14.12 -1.79
C VAL A 146 -8.07 -14.93 -2.16
N GLY A 147 -6.90 -14.54 -1.64
CA GLY A 147 -5.60 -15.14 -1.95
C GLY A 147 -5.04 -14.73 -3.33
N ALA A 148 -3.74 -14.97 -3.53
CA ALA A 148 -2.99 -14.47 -4.68
C ALA A 148 -3.55 -14.91 -6.05
N LYS A 149 -3.88 -16.20 -6.21
CA LYS A 149 -4.34 -16.73 -7.51
C LYS A 149 -5.71 -16.16 -7.93
N PRO A 150 -6.76 -16.18 -7.09
CA PRO A 150 -8.02 -15.54 -7.44
C PRO A 150 -7.86 -14.03 -7.64
N ALA A 151 -7.11 -13.35 -6.77
CA ALA A 151 -6.86 -11.91 -6.87
C ALA A 151 -6.25 -11.52 -8.22
N ALA A 152 -5.23 -12.25 -8.70
CA ALA A 152 -4.56 -11.97 -9.96
C ALA A 152 -5.46 -12.12 -11.19
N ALA A 153 -6.56 -12.89 -11.08
CA ALA A 153 -7.51 -13.15 -12.16
C ALA A 153 -8.74 -12.24 -12.14
N LEU A 154 -8.98 -11.50 -11.06
CA LEU A 154 -10.16 -10.63 -10.91
C LEU A 154 -10.21 -9.58 -12.02
N ALA A 155 -11.43 -9.33 -12.53
CA ALA A 155 -11.71 -8.43 -13.63
C ALA A 155 -10.77 -8.61 -14.84
N ASN A 156 -10.54 -9.88 -15.20
CA ASN A 156 -9.65 -10.28 -16.29
C ASN A 156 -8.20 -9.77 -16.11
N GLY A 157 -7.71 -9.77 -14.86
CA GLY A 157 -6.35 -9.37 -14.53
C GLY A 157 -6.13 -7.85 -14.56
N VAL A 158 -7.13 -7.09 -14.13
CA VAL A 158 -7.15 -5.61 -14.16
C VAL A 158 -5.99 -4.97 -13.40
N ALA A 159 -5.52 -5.60 -12.32
CA ALA A 159 -4.46 -5.08 -11.46
C ALA A 159 -3.08 -5.14 -12.16
N ASP A 160 -2.26 -4.10 -11.98
CA ASP A 160 -0.89 -4.05 -12.53
C ASP A 160 0.11 -4.82 -11.68
N GLY A 161 -0.24 -5.07 -10.42
CA GLY A 161 0.48 -5.86 -9.43
C GLY A 161 -0.47 -6.20 -8.29
N LEU A 162 0.02 -6.86 -7.25
CA LEU A 162 -0.79 -7.09 -6.05
C LEU A 162 0.00 -6.78 -4.79
N PHE A 163 -0.72 -6.30 -3.79
CA PHE A 163 -0.26 -6.16 -2.42
C PHE A 163 -0.74 -7.35 -1.59
N SER A 164 0.12 -7.84 -0.71
CA SER A 164 -0.30 -8.78 0.34
C SER A 164 -0.29 -8.10 1.69
N TRP A 165 -1.45 -8.07 2.36
CA TRP A 165 -1.59 -7.61 3.75
C TRP A 165 -1.02 -8.60 4.79
N SER A 166 -0.41 -9.70 4.34
CA SER A 166 0.11 -10.76 5.19
C SER A 166 1.48 -10.40 5.80
N ALA A 167 1.51 -9.47 6.76
CA ALA A 167 2.75 -9.09 7.46
C ALA A 167 3.05 -9.90 8.73
N TRP A 168 2.12 -10.72 9.20
CA TRP A 168 2.22 -11.44 10.48
C TRP A 168 1.98 -12.94 10.29
N PRO A 169 2.55 -13.80 11.16
CA PRO A 169 2.32 -15.23 11.10
C PRO A 169 0.85 -15.56 11.37
N TRP A 170 0.36 -16.63 10.74
CA TRP A 170 -0.98 -17.13 11.00
C TRP A 170 -0.99 -17.99 12.27
N GLY A 171 -1.69 -17.54 13.30
CA GLY A 171 -1.74 -18.30 14.55
C GLY A 171 -0.38 -18.32 15.27
N ASN A 172 -0.08 -19.42 15.95
CA ASN A 172 1.19 -19.59 16.68
C ASN A 172 2.35 -20.05 15.77
N GLN A 173 2.23 -19.87 14.45
CA GLN A 173 3.26 -20.28 13.50
C GLN A 173 4.43 -19.29 13.50
N THR A 174 5.59 -19.76 13.03
CA THR A 174 6.68 -18.84 12.67
C THR A 174 6.34 -18.23 11.32
N MET A 175 6.65 -16.96 11.15
CA MET A 175 6.42 -16.27 9.90
C MET A 175 7.32 -16.92 8.82
N ASP A 176 6.82 -17.10 7.60
CA ASP A 176 7.57 -17.68 6.48
C ASP A 176 7.32 -16.90 5.18
N THR A 177 7.93 -17.33 4.06
CA THR A 177 7.81 -16.69 2.74
C THR A 177 6.82 -17.40 1.81
N SER A 178 5.98 -18.31 2.33
CA SER A 178 5.10 -19.13 1.50
C SER A 178 4.03 -18.29 0.80
N THR A 179 3.49 -17.30 1.51
CA THR A 179 2.58 -16.30 0.94
C THR A 179 3.29 -15.49 -0.13
N ASP A 180 4.47 -14.92 0.15
CA ASP A 180 5.22 -14.11 -0.82
C ASP A 180 5.51 -14.90 -2.11
N ALA A 181 5.93 -16.16 -1.97
CA ALA A 181 6.19 -17.05 -3.10
C ALA A 181 4.94 -17.30 -3.96
N SER A 182 3.75 -17.38 -3.33
CA SER A 182 2.50 -17.53 -4.08
C SER A 182 2.18 -16.28 -4.91
N TYR A 183 2.46 -15.08 -4.41
CA TYR A 183 2.27 -13.85 -5.18
C TYR A 183 3.21 -13.80 -6.38
N PHE A 184 4.51 -14.09 -6.20
CA PHE A 184 5.44 -14.18 -7.33
C PHE A 184 5.01 -15.20 -8.38
N GLN A 185 4.52 -16.36 -7.96
CA GLN A 185 4.05 -17.40 -8.87
C GLN A 185 2.86 -16.93 -9.71
N TYR A 186 1.85 -16.32 -9.09
CA TYR A 186 0.59 -16.00 -9.76
C TYR A 186 0.55 -14.62 -10.43
N LEU A 187 1.49 -13.73 -10.10
CA LEU A 187 1.65 -12.45 -10.78
C LEU A 187 2.35 -12.56 -12.14
N GLU A 188 2.98 -13.70 -12.44
CA GLU A 188 3.60 -13.99 -13.75
C GLU A 188 4.52 -12.86 -14.26
N GLY A 189 5.25 -12.22 -13.35
CA GLY A 189 6.18 -11.11 -13.64
C GLY A 189 5.59 -9.70 -13.48
N LYS A 190 4.32 -9.57 -13.09
CA LYS A 190 3.77 -8.30 -12.58
C LYS A 190 4.37 -7.97 -11.19
N PRO A 191 4.51 -6.68 -10.83
CA PRO A 191 5.08 -6.30 -9.55
C PRO A 191 4.34 -6.81 -8.33
N TYR A 192 5.12 -7.14 -7.31
CA TYR A 192 4.61 -7.53 -6.00
C TYR A 192 4.94 -6.46 -4.96
N MET A 193 3.94 -6.08 -4.16
CA MET A 193 4.13 -5.27 -2.97
C MET A 193 4.07 -6.15 -1.72
N MET A 194 5.18 -6.21 -0.98
CA MET A 194 5.30 -7.03 0.24
C MET A 194 4.95 -6.20 1.47
N ALA A 195 4.03 -6.67 2.32
CA ALA A 195 3.82 -6.04 3.62
C ALA A 195 4.92 -6.40 4.62
N ARG A 196 5.31 -5.43 5.45
CA ARG A 196 6.14 -5.67 6.63
C ARG A 196 5.62 -4.92 7.82
N SER A 197 5.79 -5.47 9.01
CA SER A 197 5.37 -4.82 10.25
C SER A 197 6.49 -4.83 11.28
N PRO A 198 6.76 -3.70 11.96
CA PRO A 198 7.73 -3.68 13.04
C PRO A 198 7.21 -4.40 14.30
N TRP A 199 5.92 -4.23 14.66
CA TRP A 199 5.25 -4.80 15.85
C TRP A 199 3.71 -4.84 15.67
N PHE A 200 3.01 -5.74 16.37
CA PHE A 200 1.53 -5.77 16.47
C PHE A 200 1.08 -5.49 17.91
N TYR A 201 0.21 -4.51 18.11
CA TYR A 201 -0.48 -4.27 19.38
C TYR A 201 -1.90 -3.71 19.11
N THR A 202 -2.94 -4.34 19.66
CA THR A 202 -4.30 -3.77 19.68
C THR A 202 -4.79 -3.77 21.12
N ASN A 203 -5.17 -2.60 21.63
CA ASN A 203 -5.90 -2.47 22.90
C ASN A 203 -6.99 -1.42 22.71
N LEU A 204 -8.14 -1.84 22.18
CA LEU A 204 -9.34 -1.01 22.06
C LEU A 204 -10.19 -1.23 23.33
N PRO A 205 -10.42 -0.19 24.16
CA PRO A 205 -11.36 -0.29 25.27
C PRO A 205 -12.79 -0.29 24.73
N GLY A 206 -13.35 -1.48 24.48
CA GLY A 206 -14.75 -1.65 24.07
C GLY A 206 -15.05 -2.87 23.21
N ASP A 207 -14.04 -3.45 22.56
CA ASP A 207 -14.18 -4.64 21.73
C ASP A 207 -13.37 -5.81 22.32
N ASP A 208 -14.01 -6.98 22.50
CA ASP A 208 -13.40 -8.22 23.00
C ASP A 208 -12.39 -8.87 22.01
N LYS A 209 -11.47 -8.09 21.44
CA LYS A 209 -10.42 -8.57 20.51
C LYS A 209 -9.02 -8.32 21.08
N ASN A 210 -8.62 -9.17 22.02
CA ASN A 210 -7.25 -9.21 22.55
C ASN A 210 -6.38 -10.17 21.72
N GLY A 211 -5.51 -9.63 20.85
CA GLY A 211 -4.52 -10.42 20.11
C GLY A 211 -3.09 -9.94 20.39
N LEU A 212 -2.29 -10.76 21.08
CA LEU A 212 -0.84 -10.57 21.21
C LEU A 212 -0.14 -11.63 20.36
N TRP A 213 0.47 -11.22 19.24
CA TRP A 213 1.26 -12.10 18.38
C TRP A 213 2.76 -11.88 18.61
N LYS A 214 3.57 -12.95 18.57
CA LYS A 214 5.01 -12.91 18.84
C LYS A 214 5.73 -11.95 17.88
N GLY A 215 6.20 -10.80 18.40
CA GLY A 215 6.86 -9.74 17.63
C GLY A 215 8.37 -9.62 17.85
N ASP A 216 8.97 -10.39 18.77
CA ASP A 216 10.33 -10.12 19.29
C ASP A 216 11.46 -10.09 18.22
N SER A 217 11.31 -10.76 17.07
CA SER A 217 12.28 -10.76 15.96
C SER A 217 11.68 -10.41 14.58
N LEU A 218 10.37 -10.15 14.49
CA LEU A 218 9.63 -10.08 13.22
C LEU A 218 10.19 -9.03 12.26
N TRP A 219 10.58 -7.87 12.79
CA TRP A 219 11.22 -6.81 12.01
C TRP A 219 12.51 -7.31 11.35
N PHE A 220 13.42 -7.89 12.13
CA PHE A 220 14.70 -8.37 11.61
C PHE A 220 14.52 -9.52 10.62
N ASP A 221 13.68 -10.51 10.95
CA ASP A 221 13.45 -11.70 10.12
C ASP A 221 12.83 -11.33 8.76
N ARG A 222 11.83 -10.43 8.73
CA ARG A 222 11.23 -9.93 7.48
C ARG A 222 12.21 -9.11 6.63
N TRP A 223 13.20 -8.44 7.23
CA TRP A 223 14.27 -7.78 6.48
C TRP A 223 15.26 -8.78 5.88
N GLN A 224 15.60 -9.84 6.61
CA GLN A 224 16.45 -10.91 6.08
C GLN A 224 15.78 -11.67 4.93
N GLU A 225 14.49 -11.98 5.06
CA GLU A 225 13.75 -12.68 4.01
C GLU A 225 13.60 -11.88 2.74
N LEU A 226 13.28 -10.57 2.84
CA LEU A 226 13.27 -9.70 1.66
C LEU A 226 14.61 -9.79 0.91
N LEU A 227 15.73 -9.75 1.63
CA LEU A 227 17.06 -9.85 1.04
C LEU A 227 17.36 -11.24 0.46
N GLY A 228 16.67 -12.28 0.93
CA GLY A 228 16.78 -13.65 0.44
C GLY A 228 15.81 -14.01 -0.70
N LEU A 229 14.79 -13.19 -0.98
CA LEU A 229 13.86 -13.39 -2.09
C LEU A 229 14.53 -13.05 -3.43
N ASP A 230 14.42 -13.95 -4.40
CA ASP A 230 14.85 -13.75 -5.79
C ASP A 230 13.73 -14.19 -6.75
N PRO A 231 13.09 -13.25 -7.49
CA PRO A 231 13.35 -11.81 -7.48
C PRO A 231 12.91 -11.17 -6.15
N MET A 232 13.57 -10.07 -5.77
CA MET A 232 13.10 -9.26 -4.65
C MET A 232 11.85 -8.45 -5.06
N PRO A 233 10.89 -8.21 -4.15
CA PRO A 233 9.71 -7.39 -4.44
C PRO A 233 10.08 -5.98 -4.91
N GLU A 234 9.30 -5.44 -5.85
CA GLU A 234 9.44 -4.07 -6.34
C GLU A 234 9.04 -3.04 -5.29
N PHE A 235 8.06 -3.36 -4.47
CA PHE A 235 7.51 -2.46 -3.46
C PHE A 235 7.45 -3.13 -2.09
N VAL A 236 7.61 -2.32 -1.06
CA VAL A 236 7.39 -2.74 0.33
C VAL A 236 6.48 -1.73 0.97
N GLU A 237 5.43 -2.19 1.64
CA GLU A 237 4.61 -1.34 2.49
C GLU A 237 4.79 -1.73 3.95
N ILE A 238 5.20 -0.77 4.78
CA ILE A 238 5.30 -0.92 6.22
C ILE A 238 3.91 -0.69 6.79
N ILE A 239 3.30 -1.73 7.34
CA ILE A 239 2.00 -1.69 7.99
C ILE A 239 2.17 -1.80 9.51
N SER A 240 1.56 -0.86 10.22
CA SER A 240 1.40 -0.90 11.67
C SER A 240 -0.07 -0.72 12.01
N LEU A 241 -0.65 -1.67 12.75
CA LEU A 241 -1.99 -1.50 13.29
C LEU A 241 -1.91 -0.62 14.54
N ALA A 242 -1.98 0.69 14.35
CA ALA A 242 -2.41 1.60 15.41
C ALA A 242 -3.92 1.79 15.26
N ALA A 243 -4.70 0.81 15.74
CA ALA A 243 -6.07 1.10 16.14
C ALA A 243 -5.98 1.83 17.49
N SER A 244 -6.20 3.14 17.48
CA SER A 244 -6.38 3.93 18.69
C SER A 244 -7.75 3.66 19.30
#